data_AF-X1HWP1-F1
#
_entry.id   AF-X1HWP1-F1
#
_cell.length_a   1.000
_cell.length_b   1.000
_cell.length_c   1.000
_cell.angle_alpha   90.00
_cell.angle_beta   90.00
_cell.angle_gamma   90.00
#
_symmetry.space_group_name_H-M   'P 1'
#
loop_
_entity.id
_entity.type
_entity.pdbx_description
1 polymer ?
#
loop_
_entity_poly.entity_id
_entity_poly.type
_entity_poly.pdbx_seq_one_letter_code
_entity_poly.pdbx_strand_id
1 'polypeptide(L)'
;MTKWGCIRVAQYTRLRFYQDKKRWRRVSSVSLNSTVRDEDGNETEFINTLIDQKRVDLDALIDAKSHYLKSPERVKQAIRKLLTNGDGDGHRLSGYDWKLIREFREAYKLQA
;
A
#
# COMPACT_ATOMS: atom_id res chain seq x y z
N MET A 1 -10.53 41.53 -19.90
CA MET A 1 -9.34 40.66 -20.09
C MET A 1 -9.42 40.08 -21.50
N THR A 2 -8.39 40.24 -22.34
CA THR A 2 -8.42 39.75 -23.73
C THR A 2 -8.26 38.23 -23.76
N LYS A 3 -8.81 37.55 -24.79
CA LYS A 3 -8.71 36.08 -24.97
C LYS A 3 -7.29 35.55 -24.80
N TRP A 4 -6.30 36.28 -25.35
CA TRP A 4 -4.88 35.97 -25.24
C TRP A 4 -4.31 36.13 -23.82
N GLY A 5 -4.80 37.11 -23.06
CA GLY A 5 -4.46 37.28 -21.65
C GLY A 5 -4.89 36.09 -20.81
N CYS A 6 -6.11 35.58 -21.05
CA CYS A 6 -6.63 34.40 -20.35
C CYS A 6 -5.80 33.14 -20.65
N ILE A 7 -5.37 32.94 -21.91
CA ILE A 7 -4.54 31.80 -22.30
C ILE A 7 -3.18 31.84 -21.61
N ARG A 8 -2.52 33.01 -21.55
CA ARG A 8 -1.23 33.14 -20.83
C ARG A 8 -1.36 32.84 -19.34
N VAL A 9 -2.43 33.33 -18.70
CA VAL A 9 -2.69 33.05 -17.28
C VAL A 9 -2.96 31.56 -17.05
N ALA A 10 -3.71 30.90 -17.93
CA ALA A 10 -3.94 29.46 -17.85
C ALA A 10 -2.63 28.64 -18.00
N GLN A 11 -1.73 29.06 -18.90
CA GLN A 11 -0.43 28.41 -19.06
C GLN A 11 0.47 28.60 -17.83
N TYR A 12 0.53 29.83 -17.29
CA TYR A 12 1.33 30.14 -16.10
C TYR A 12 0.82 29.41 -14.85
N THR A 13 -0.49 29.38 -14.63
CA THR A 13 -1.11 28.68 -13.49
C THR A 13 -0.88 27.16 -13.56
N ARG A 14 -0.95 26.55 -14.75
CA ARG A 14 -0.59 25.14 -14.94
C ARG A 14 0.87 24.87 -14.55
N LEU A 15 1.80 25.68 -15.03
CA LEU A 15 3.23 25.51 -14.71
C LEU A 15 3.50 25.68 -13.21
N ARG A 16 2.91 26.70 -12.58
CA ARG A 16 2.99 26.96 -11.14
C ARG A 16 2.47 25.77 -10.33
N PHE A 17 1.32 25.22 -10.69
CA PHE A 17 0.74 24.04 -10.02
C PHE A 17 1.70 22.83 -10.03
N TYR A 18 2.36 22.54 -11.15
CA TYR A 18 3.31 21.43 -11.21
C TYR A 18 4.61 21.69 -10.44
N GLN A 19 5.07 22.95 -10.38
CA GLN A 19 6.20 23.34 -9.54
C GLN A 19 5.86 23.18 -8.06
N ASP A 20 4.69 23.65 -7.63
CA ASP A 20 4.21 23.52 -6.25
C ASP A 20 4.01 22.05 -5.87
N LYS A 21 3.42 21.22 -6.75
CA LYS A 21 3.27 19.77 -6.53
C LYS A 21 4.63 19.06 -6.40
N LYS A 22 5.65 19.47 -7.17
CA LYS A 22 7.03 18.95 -7.05
C LYS A 22 7.71 19.39 -5.75
N ARG A 23 7.33 20.56 -5.21
CA ARG A 23 7.79 21.08 -3.92
C ARG A 23 7.09 20.36 -2.75
N TRP A 24 5.80 20.08 -2.84
CA TRP A 24 5.06 19.33 -1.82
C TRP A 24 5.50 17.87 -1.71
N ARG A 25 5.94 17.25 -2.83
CA ARG A 25 6.56 15.92 -2.80
C ARG A 25 7.94 15.90 -2.16
N ARG A 26 8.58 17.06 -2.02
CA ARG A 26 9.88 17.20 -1.35
C ARG A 26 9.62 17.64 0.08
N VAL A 27 9.74 16.68 0.99
CA VAL A 27 10.23 16.91 2.36
C VAL A 27 9.16 17.29 3.40
N SER A 28 8.51 16.27 3.96
CA SER A 28 8.52 16.12 5.41
C SER A 28 9.66 15.17 5.79
N SER A 29 10.92 15.65 5.76
CA SER A 29 12.02 14.91 6.38
C SER A 29 11.86 15.10 7.89
N VAL A 30 11.02 14.26 8.49
CA VAL A 30 11.04 14.13 9.94
C VAL A 30 12.37 13.45 10.27
N SER A 31 13.17 14.09 11.12
CA SER A 31 14.42 13.48 11.59
C SER A 31 14.07 12.19 12.31
N LEU A 32 14.64 11.09 11.83
CA LEU A 32 14.47 9.78 12.43
C LEU A 32 15.05 9.74 13.86
N ASN A 33 16.01 10.62 14.17
CA ASN A 33 16.58 10.80 15.51
C ASN A 33 15.80 11.81 16.37
N SER A 34 14.60 12.24 15.94
CA SER A 34 13.78 13.11 16.78
C SER A 34 13.22 12.31 17.96
N THR A 35 13.18 12.94 19.13
CA THR A 35 12.58 12.36 20.32
C THR A 35 11.07 12.42 20.23
N VAL A 36 10.41 11.28 20.43
CA VAL A 36 8.96 11.11 20.42
C VAL A 36 8.55 10.45 21.75
N ARG A 37 7.36 10.80 22.25
CA ARG A 37 6.81 10.14 23.44
C ARG A 37 6.05 8.90 23.02
N ASP A 38 6.40 7.78 23.62
CA ASP A 38 5.72 6.51 23.42
C ASP A 38 4.37 6.48 24.18
N GLU A 39 3.55 5.45 23.95
CA GLU A 39 2.22 5.30 24.58
C GLU A 39 2.30 5.26 26.12
N ASP A 40 3.40 4.78 26.67
CA ASP A 40 3.69 4.75 28.12
C ASP A 40 4.30 6.05 28.68
N GLY A 41 4.41 7.11 27.87
CA GLY A 41 4.91 8.42 28.29
C GLY A 41 6.44 8.53 28.41
N ASN A 42 7.18 7.50 28.02
CA ASN A 42 8.64 7.51 27.98
C ASN A 42 9.17 8.19 26.70
N GLU A 43 10.33 8.85 26.80
CA GLU A 43 10.99 9.47 25.65
C GLU A 43 11.76 8.41 24.86
N THR A 44 11.47 8.27 23.57
CA THR A 44 12.13 7.31 22.68
C THR A 44 12.35 7.91 21.29
N GLU A 45 13.43 7.52 20.63
CA GLU A 45 13.71 7.97 19.27
C GLU A 45 12.65 7.47 18.29
N PHE A 46 12.24 8.34 17.35
CA PHE A 46 11.19 8.02 16.37
C PHE A 46 11.47 6.74 15.57
N ILE A 47 12.74 6.40 15.30
CA ILE A 47 13.14 5.13 14.67
C ILE A 47 12.61 3.92 15.43
N ASN A 48 12.72 3.92 16.75
CA ASN A 48 12.37 2.76 17.57
C ASN A 48 10.85 2.55 17.58
N THR A 49 10.07 3.64 17.57
CA THR A 49 8.60 3.57 17.47
C THR A 49 8.10 3.04 16.11
N LEU A 50 8.83 3.32 15.02
CA LEU A 50 8.46 2.86 13.68
C LEU A 50 8.67 1.36 13.48
N ILE A 51 9.69 0.79 14.13
CA ILE A 51 10.02 -0.64 14.03
C ILE A 51 9.08 -1.48 14.92
N ASP A 52 8.58 -0.91 16.02
CA ASP A 52 7.74 -1.63 16.97
C ASP A 52 6.28 -1.81 16.50
N GLN A 53 5.83 -0.98 15.54
CA GLN A 53 4.51 -1.13 14.94
C GLN A 53 4.46 -2.29 13.93
N LYS A 54 4.15 -3.47 14.47
CA LYS A 54 3.93 -4.77 13.81
C LYS A 54 5.22 -5.54 13.57
N ARG A 55 5.59 -6.33 14.58
CA ARG A 55 6.24 -7.63 14.38
C ARG A 55 5.36 -8.46 13.46
N VAL A 56 5.53 -8.29 12.15
CA VAL A 56 4.98 -9.22 11.18
C VAL A 56 5.70 -10.52 11.45
N ASP A 57 4.94 -11.52 11.90
CA ASP A 57 5.47 -12.86 12.13
C ASP A 57 6.11 -13.35 10.82
N LEU A 58 7.44 -13.37 10.83
CA LEU A 58 8.27 -13.69 9.66
C LEU A 58 8.07 -15.14 9.26
N ASP A 59 7.89 -16.04 10.23
CA ASP A 59 7.69 -17.46 9.98
C ASP A 59 6.31 -17.68 9.36
N ALA A 60 5.27 -17.06 9.92
CA ALA A 60 3.94 -17.09 9.32
C ALA A 60 3.93 -16.52 7.88
N LEU A 61 4.70 -15.45 7.62
CA LEU A 61 4.85 -14.90 6.28
C LEU A 61 5.55 -15.85 5.31
N ILE A 62 6.62 -16.51 5.75
CA ILE A 62 7.39 -17.47 4.93
C ILE A 62 6.51 -18.68 4.59
N ASP A 63 5.74 -19.18 5.56
CA ASP A 63 4.81 -20.28 5.36
C ASP A 63 3.67 -19.90 4.42
N ALA A 64 3.06 -18.73 4.61
CA ALA A 64 2.02 -18.23 3.72
C ALA A 64 2.55 -18.07 2.28
N LYS A 65 3.78 -17.56 2.11
CA LYS A 65 4.43 -17.42 0.81
C LYS A 65 4.71 -18.78 0.16
N SER A 66 5.21 -19.73 0.94
CA SER A 66 5.50 -21.09 0.46
C SER A 66 4.23 -21.82 0.03
N HIS A 67 3.16 -21.71 0.81
CA HIS A 67 1.84 -22.24 0.47
C HIS A 67 1.26 -21.63 -0.81
N TYR A 68 1.38 -20.30 -0.95
CA TYR A 68 1.00 -19.59 -2.17
C TYR A 68 1.79 -20.05 -3.41
N LEU A 69 3.11 -20.21 -3.30
CA LEU A 69 3.97 -20.61 -4.41
C LEU A 69 3.70 -22.05 -4.88
N LYS A 70 3.34 -22.96 -3.96
CA LYS A 70 2.96 -24.35 -4.29
C LYS A 70 1.57 -24.47 -4.89
N SER A 71 0.74 -23.44 -4.78
CA SER A 71 -0.65 -23.48 -5.24
C SER A 71 -0.77 -23.52 -6.78
N PRO A 72 -1.86 -24.10 -7.32
CA PRO A 72 -2.14 -24.09 -8.75
C PRO A 72 -2.24 -22.67 -9.34
N GLU A 73 -1.86 -22.50 -10.61
CA GLU A 73 -1.82 -21.17 -11.26
C GLU A 73 -3.19 -20.48 -11.27
N ARG A 74 -4.28 -21.24 -11.33
CA ARG A 74 -5.66 -20.70 -11.27
C ARG A 74 -5.96 -20.00 -9.94
N VAL A 75 -5.47 -20.56 -8.83
CA VAL A 75 -5.62 -19.97 -7.49
C VAL A 75 -4.75 -18.71 -7.37
N LYS A 76 -3.52 -18.76 -7.88
CA LYS A 76 -2.61 -17.59 -7.94
C LYS A 76 -3.22 -16.45 -8.74
N GLN A 77 -3.85 -16.74 -9.87
CA GLN A 77 -4.55 -15.73 -10.68
C GLN A 77 -5.74 -15.13 -9.94
N ALA A 78 -6.56 -15.93 -9.25
CA ALA A 78 -7.66 -15.43 -8.44
C ALA A 78 -7.17 -14.50 -7.31
N ILE A 79 -6.09 -14.88 -6.62
CA ILE A 79 -5.46 -14.06 -5.57
C ILE A 79 -4.82 -12.79 -6.16
N ARG A 80 -4.15 -12.86 -7.31
CA ARG A 80 -3.62 -11.68 -8.00
C ARG A 80 -4.74 -10.71 -8.38
N LYS A 81 -5.87 -11.21 -8.91
CA LYS A 81 -7.04 -10.38 -9.18
C LYS A 81 -7.56 -9.68 -7.92
N LEU A 82 -7.57 -10.38 -6.78
CA LEU A 82 -7.93 -9.80 -5.49
C LEU A 82 -6.98 -8.67 -5.06
N LEU A 83 -5.67 -8.87 -5.19
CA LEU A 83 -4.65 -7.92 -4.73
C LEU A 83 -4.51 -6.71 -5.66
N THR A 84 -4.62 -6.92 -6.97
CA THR A 84 -4.37 -5.86 -7.98
C THR A 84 -5.61 -5.03 -8.28
N ASN A 85 -6.80 -5.61 -8.19
CA ASN A 85 -8.05 -4.98 -8.68
C ASN A 85 -9.09 -4.74 -7.58
N GLY A 86 -8.67 -4.68 -6.32
CA GLY A 86 -9.54 -4.28 -5.20
C GLY A 86 -10.15 -2.91 -5.46
N ASP A 87 -11.46 -2.92 -5.70
CA ASP A 87 -12.42 -1.80 -5.64
C ASP A 87 -12.41 -0.69 -6.71
N GLY A 88 -11.56 -0.76 -7.74
CA GLY A 88 -11.44 0.35 -8.72
C GLY A 88 -11.91 0.07 -10.16
N ASP A 89 -11.43 -1.01 -10.78
CA ASP A 89 -11.50 -1.18 -12.24
C ASP A 89 -11.99 -2.57 -12.63
N GLY A 90 -13.29 -2.68 -12.92
CA GLY A 90 -13.92 -3.61 -13.88
C GLY A 90 -13.80 -5.14 -13.70
N HIS A 91 -12.85 -5.64 -12.94
CA HIS A 91 -12.54 -7.06 -12.79
C HIS A 91 -13.02 -7.56 -11.44
N ARG A 92 -14.35 -7.57 -11.27
CA ARG A 92 -14.99 -8.21 -10.12
C ARG A 92 -14.58 -9.68 -10.07
N LEU A 93 -14.20 -10.14 -8.88
CA LEU A 93 -13.95 -11.56 -8.66
C LEU A 93 -15.21 -12.35 -9.00
N SER A 94 -15.05 -13.38 -9.84
CA SER A 94 -16.12 -14.34 -10.09
C SER A 94 -16.45 -15.10 -8.81
N GLY A 95 -17.68 -15.60 -8.67
CA GLY A 95 -18.05 -16.49 -7.55
C GLY A 95 -17.16 -17.74 -7.48
N TYR A 96 -16.65 -18.20 -8.63
CA TYR A 96 -15.66 -19.28 -8.69
C TYR A 96 -14.29 -18.86 -8.13
N ASP A 97 -13.84 -17.64 -8.43
CA ASP A 97 -12.58 -17.10 -7.90
C ASP A 97 -12.65 -16.97 -6.36
N TRP A 98 -13.81 -16.57 -5.82
CA TRP A 98 -14.08 -16.57 -4.38
C TRP A 98 -14.02 -17.97 -3.76
N LYS A 99 -14.58 -18.98 -4.43
CA LYS A 99 -14.51 -20.36 -3.96
C LYS A 99 -13.06 -20.84 -3.87
N LEU A 100 -12.25 -20.58 -4.90
CA LEU A 100 -10.83 -20.93 -4.93
C LEU A 100 -10.02 -20.24 -3.81
N ILE A 101 -10.30 -18.96 -3.54
CA ILE A 101 -9.64 -18.21 -2.46
C ILE A 101 -10.06 -18.75 -1.09
N ARG A 102 -11.32 -19.16 -0.93
CA ARG A 102 -11.81 -19.77 0.31
C ARG A 102 -11.12 -21.10 0.57
N GLU A 103 -11.10 -22.00 -0.42
CA GLU A 103 -10.41 -23.29 -0.32
C GLU A 103 -8.92 -23.12 -0.02
N PHE A 104 -8.26 -22.14 -0.64
CA PHE A 104 -6.87 -21.79 -0.36
C PHE A 104 -6.66 -21.35 1.11
N ARG A 105 -7.57 -20.55 1.67
CA ARG A 105 -7.50 -20.13 3.09
C ARG A 105 -7.76 -21.28 4.05
N GLU A 106 -8.70 -22.16 3.72
CA GLU A 106 -9.00 -23.35 4.54
C GLU A 106 -7.82 -24.33 4.54
N ALA A 107 -7.19 -24.56 3.38
CA ALA A 107 -6.00 -25.41 3.27
C ALA A 107 -4.83 -24.90 4.11
N TYR A 108 -4.60 -23.58 4.15
CA TYR A 108 -3.56 -22.98 4.96
C TYR A 108 -3.82 -23.16 6.47
N LYS A 109 -5.07 -22.99 6.92
CA LYS A 109 -5.46 -23.18 8.34
C LYS A 109 -5.35 -24.62 8.83
N LEU A 110 -5.33 -25.60 7.93
CA LEU A 110 -5.11 -27.01 8.28
C LEU A 110 -3.62 -27.37 8.34
N GLN A 111 -2.75 -26.54 7.78
CA GLN A 111 -1.30 -26.74 7.76
C GLN A 111 -0.55 -25.94 8.83
N ALA A 112 -1.13 -24.82 9.28
CA ALA A 112 -0.67 -24.00 10.40
C ALA A 112 -1.25 -24.50 11.73
#